data_AF-A0A535J8R2-F1
#
_entry.id   AF-A0A535J8R2-F1
#
_cell.length_a   1.000
_cell.length_b   1.000
_cell.length_c   1.000
_cell.angle_alpha   90.00
_cell.angle_beta   90.00
_cell.angle_gamma   90.00
#
_symmetry.space_group_name_H-M   'P 1'
#
loop_
_entity.id
_entity.type
_entity.pdbx_description
1 polymer ?
#
loop_
_entity_poly.entity_id
_entity_poly.type
_entity_poly.pdbx_seq_one_letter_code
_entity_poly.pdbx_strand_id
1 'polypeptide(L)'
;MDDALRDDAPVLHPDAATYRFLEGRGERPAVPHPNLQGHVVESHGDVAAAFARAAWIFEHEFATPRIHQAALEPRAAIVWLEQGRVRVVSTNKAPFNLRDQMAATLGLTKDRIVVDNGTIGGDFGGKGLSTDEFVLYHLAKATGRPVRA
;
A
#
# COMPACT_ATOMS: atom_id res chain seq x y z
N MET A 1 -4.01 -9.20 -17.74
CA MET A 1 -4.37 -7.78 -17.51
C MET A 1 -5.50 -7.40 -18.46
N ASP A 2 -5.36 -7.81 -19.72
CA ASP A 2 -6.30 -7.54 -20.81
C ASP A 2 -7.75 -7.93 -20.50
N ASP A 3 -7.98 -9.10 -19.88
CA ASP A 3 -9.32 -9.53 -19.47
C ASP A 3 -10.02 -8.53 -18.53
N ALA A 4 -9.26 -7.86 -17.66
CA ALA A 4 -9.82 -6.90 -16.71
C ALA A 4 -10.18 -5.56 -17.37
N LEU A 5 -9.74 -5.33 -18.61
CA LEU A 5 -9.94 -4.10 -19.38
C LEU A 5 -10.91 -4.27 -20.56
N ARG A 6 -11.54 -5.45 -20.69
CA ARG A 6 -12.61 -5.67 -21.66
C ARG A 6 -13.85 -4.86 -21.27
N ASP A 7 -14.62 -4.39 -22.25
CA ASP A 7 -15.83 -3.59 -22.02
C ASP A 7 -16.90 -4.31 -21.18
N ASP A 8 -16.92 -5.65 -21.21
CA ASP A 8 -17.82 -6.51 -20.45
C ASP A 8 -17.22 -7.01 -19.12
N ALA A 9 -16.02 -6.57 -18.76
CA ALA A 9 -15.36 -6.99 -17.53
C ALA A 9 -16.15 -6.51 -16.29
N PRO A 10 -16.33 -7.37 -15.26
CA PRO A 10 -16.93 -6.95 -14.01
C PRO A 10 -16.16 -5.78 -13.39
N VAL A 11 -16.90 -4.75 -12.96
CA VAL A 11 -16.32 -3.60 -12.28
C VAL A 11 -16.05 -3.95 -10.82
N LEU A 12 -14.77 -3.95 -10.41
CA LEU A 12 -14.38 -4.32 -9.05
C LEU A 12 -14.59 -3.20 -8.03
N HIS A 13 -14.43 -1.95 -8.47
CA HIS A 13 -14.56 -0.76 -7.62
C HIS A 13 -15.49 0.26 -8.30
N PRO A 14 -16.82 0.08 -8.19
CA PRO A 14 -17.78 0.97 -8.84
C PRO A 14 -17.68 2.41 -8.33
N ASP A 15 -17.35 2.59 -7.06
CA ASP A 15 -17.30 3.90 -6.40
C ASP A 15 -15.88 4.46 -6.28
N ALA A 16 -14.94 4.00 -7.09
CA ALA A 16 -13.53 4.28 -6.85
C ALA A 16 -13.14 5.77 -6.93
N ALA A 17 -13.97 6.60 -7.56
CA ALA A 17 -13.82 8.06 -7.55
C ALA A 17 -14.04 8.68 -6.15
N THR A 18 -14.76 7.99 -5.27
CA THR A 18 -15.02 8.43 -3.87
C THR A 18 -13.85 8.12 -2.93
N TYR A 19 -12.88 7.31 -3.38
CA TYR A 19 -11.79 6.86 -2.51
C TYR A 19 -10.84 8.02 -2.23
N ARG A 20 -10.56 8.23 -0.95
CA ARG A 20 -9.60 9.25 -0.52
C ARG A 20 -8.18 8.71 -0.66
N PHE A 21 -7.30 9.49 -1.27
CA PHE A 21 -5.88 9.20 -1.21
C PHE A 21 -5.36 9.53 0.18
N LEU A 22 -4.59 8.61 0.76
CA LEU A 22 -3.86 8.88 1.99
C LEU A 22 -2.87 10.02 1.76
N GLU A 23 -2.61 10.78 2.83
CA GLU A 23 -1.60 11.85 2.85
C GLU A 23 -1.89 13.04 1.90
N GLY A 24 -3.16 13.27 1.55
CA GLY A 24 -3.55 14.44 0.78
C GLY A 24 -3.05 14.41 -0.67
N ARG A 25 -2.78 13.22 -1.21
CA ARG A 25 -2.35 13.03 -2.61
C ARG A 25 -3.45 13.22 -3.66
N GLY A 26 -4.46 14.04 -3.35
CA GLY A 26 -5.52 14.46 -4.26
C GLY A 26 -6.64 13.44 -4.45
N GLU A 27 -7.32 13.57 -5.59
CA GLU A 27 -8.42 12.71 -6.04
C GLU A 27 -7.94 11.73 -7.12
N ARG A 28 -8.73 10.69 -7.38
CA ARG A 28 -8.38 9.71 -8.41
C ARG A 28 -8.46 10.41 -9.78
N PRO A 29 -7.40 10.34 -10.61
CA PRO A 29 -7.47 10.89 -11.94
C PRO A 29 -8.52 10.14 -12.77
N ALA A 30 -9.14 10.83 -13.74
CA ALA A 30 -10.02 10.19 -14.69
C ALA A 30 -9.27 9.08 -15.43
N VAL A 31 -9.88 7.90 -15.52
CA VAL A 31 -9.31 6.74 -16.18
C VAL A 31 -10.24 6.28 -17.31
N PRO A 32 -9.70 5.78 -18.43
CA PRO A 32 -10.49 5.31 -19.57
C PRO A 32 -11.27 4.02 -19.28
N HIS A 33 -10.92 3.29 -18.23
CA HIS A 33 -11.60 2.05 -17.84
C HIS A 33 -11.71 1.95 -16.31
N PRO A 34 -12.85 1.52 -15.73
CA PRO A 34 -13.06 1.49 -14.28
C PRO A 34 -12.07 0.58 -13.52
N ASN A 35 -11.64 -0.52 -14.14
CA ASN A 35 -10.63 -1.43 -13.59
C ASN A 35 -9.18 -0.96 -13.77
N LEU A 36 -8.94 0.19 -14.44
CA LEU A 36 -7.59 0.76 -14.53
C LEU A 36 -7.26 1.55 -13.27
N GLN A 37 -6.37 1.03 -12.43
CA GLN A 37 -5.98 1.69 -11.18
C GLN A 37 -5.09 2.92 -11.40
N GLY A 38 -4.19 2.88 -12.38
CA GLY A 38 -3.27 3.96 -12.72
C GLY A 38 -2.52 3.69 -14.01
N HIS A 39 -2.02 4.75 -14.65
CA HIS A 39 -1.22 4.68 -15.87
C HIS A 39 -0.08 5.70 -15.76
N VAL A 40 1.15 5.21 -15.86
CA VAL A 40 2.37 6.05 -15.84
C VAL A 40 3.16 5.68 -17.08
N VAL A 41 3.50 6.68 -17.90
CA VAL A 41 4.36 6.51 -19.07
C VAL A 41 5.67 7.22 -18.76
N GLU A 42 6.75 6.45 -18.65
CA GLU A 42 8.10 6.99 -18.59
C GLU A 42 8.78 6.70 -19.92
N SER A 43 9.34 7.74 -20.55
CA SER A 43 10.08 7.63 -21.81
C SER A 43 11.49 8.16 -21.62
N HIS A 44 12.47 7.48 -22.21
CA HIS A 44 13.86 7.92 -22.19
C HIS A 44 14.46 7.81 -23.60
N GLY A 45 14.93 8.95 -24.13
CA GLY A 45 15.48 9.04 -25.49
C GLY A 45 14.44 8.92 -26.61
N ASP A 46 14.93 8.87 -27.85
CA ASP A 46 14.10 8.70 -29.05
C ASP A 46 14.11 7.24 -29.51
N VAL A 47 13.15 6.46 -28.99
CA VAL A 47 12.98 5.05 -29.31
C VAL A 47 12.58 4.86 -30.77
N ALA A 48 11.73 5.73 -31.32
CA ALA A 48 11.25 5.62 -32.70
C ALA A 48 12.40 5.76 -33.71
N ALA A 49 13.27 6.76 -33.52
CA ALA A 49 14.45 6.93 -34.35
C ALA A 49 15.47 5.80 -34.17
N ALA A 50 15.53 5.16 -32.99
CA ALA A 50 16.39 4.00 -32.75
C ALA A 50 15.91 2.77 -33.51
N PHE A 51 14.61 2.50 -33.49
CA PHE A 51 14.00 1.42 -34.27
C PHE A 51 14.14 1.65 -35.77
N ALA A 52 13.92 2.88 -36.26
CA ALA A 52 13.98 3.20 -37.68
C ALA A 52 15.38 3.00 -38.31
N ARG A 53 16.46 3.14 -37.52
CA ARG A 53 17.85 2.96 -37.97
C ARG A 53 18.44 1.59 -37.64
N ALA A 54 17.70 0.74 -36.91
CA ALA A 54 18.19 -0.55 -36.48
C ALA A 54 18.38 -1.47 -37.69
N ALA A 55 19.56 -2.08 -37.80
CA ALA A 55 19.80 -3.05 -38.86
C ALA A 55 18.97 -4.33 -38.64
N TRP A 56 18.69 -4.69 -37.39
CA TRP A 56 17.99 -5.90 -36.97
C TRP A 56 17.10 -5.56 -35.78
N ILE A 57 15.88 -6.10 -35.75
CA ILE A 57 14.90 -5.92 -34.68
C ILE A 57 14.51 -7.30 -34.16
N PHE A 58 14.49 -7.47 -32.84
CA PHE A 58 14.05 -8.69 -32.17
C PHE A 58 12.96 -8.33 -31.16
N GLU A 59 11.84 -9.04 -31.23
CA GLU A 59 10.67 -8.79 -30.38
C GLU A 59 10.36 -10.04 -29.57
N HIS A 60 10.17 -9.86 -28.26
CA HIS A 60 9.85 -10.91 -27.32
C HIS A 60 8.88 -10.39 -26.28
N GLU A 61 8.00 -11.28 -25.81
CA GLU A 61 7.13 -11.03 -24.67
C GLU A 61 7.62 -11.83 -23.48
N PHE A 62 7.79 -11.17 -22.34
CA PHE A 62 8.21 -11.79 -21.09
C PHE A 62 7.19 -11.49 -20.01
N ALA A 63 6.84 -12.51 -19.23
CA ALA A 63 5.98 -12.38 -18.06
C ALA A 63 6.71 -12.84 -16.80
N THR A 64 6.47 -12.15 -15.69
CA THR A 64 6.93 -12.57 -14.37
C THR A 64 5.74 -13.11 -13.56
N PRO A 65 5.88 -14.29 -12.93
CA PRO A 65 4.79 -14.83 -12.11
C PRO A 65 4.59 -13.98 -10.86
N ARG A 66 3.38 -14.02 -10.30
CA ARG A 66 3.12 -13.46 -8.98
C ARG A 66 3.88 -14.28 -7.94
N ILE A 67 4.73 -13.62 -7.16
CA ILE A 67 5.48 -14.21 -6.05
C ILE A 67 5.20 -13.43 -4.76
N HIS A 68 5.43 -14.07 -3.61
CA HIS A 68 5.33 -13.45 -2.30
C HIS A 68 6.72 -13.34 -1.66
N GLN A 69 6.97 -12.25 -0.95
CA GLN A 69 8.26 -11.93 -0.36
C GLN A 69 8.76 -12.92 0.71
N ALA A 70 7.88 -13.76 1.25
CA ALA A 70 8.17 -14.89 2.14
C ALA A 70 9.12 -14.58 3.32
N ALA A 71 8.91 -13.44 4.00
CA ALA A 71 9.61 -13.13 5.24
C ALA A 71 9.41 -14.22 6.30
N LEU A 72 10.48 -14.59 7.02
CA LEU A 72 10.44 -15.66 8.03
C LEU A 72 9.52 -15.28 9.20
N GLU A 73 9.61 -14.04 9.67
CA GLU A 73 8.66 -13.49 10.61
C GLU A 73 7.40 -13.01 9.85
N PRO A 74 6.19 -13.45 10.25
CA PRO A 74 4.94 -12.93 9.72
C PRO A 74 4.74 -11.43 9.98
N ARG A 75 3.66 -10.87 9.45
CA ARG A 75 3.15 -9.60 9.99
C ARG A 75 2.64 -9.83 11.41
N ALA A 76 3.01 -8.95 12.32
CA ALA A 76 2.50 -8.95 13.68
C ALA A 76 2.43 -7.52 14.21
N ALA A 77 1.45 -7.26 15.08
CA ALA A 77 1.33 -5.97 15.74
C ALA A 77 0.69 -6.12 17.12
N ILE A 78 1.06 -5.23 18.04
CA ILE A 78 0.44 -5.06 19.35
C ILE A 78 0.06 -3.59 19.50
N VAL A 79 -1.21 -3.33 19.83
CA VAL A 79 -1.72 -1.99 20.07
C VAL A 79 -2.39 -1.91 21.43
N TRP A 80 -2.11 -0.83 22.17
CA TRP A 80 -2.77 -0.52 23.44
C TRP A 80 -2.93 0.98 23.65
N LEU A 81 -3.80 1.35 24.59
CA LEU A 81 -4.00 2.74 25.00
C LEU A 81 -3.34 2.96 26.36
N GLU A 82 -2.48 3.97 26.45
CA GLU A 82 -1.77 4.32 27.68
C GLU A 82 -1.73 5.84 27.83
N GLN A 83 -2.23 6.35 28.95
CA GLN A 83 -2.21 7.80 29.26
C GLN A 83 -2.80 8.66 28.12
N GLY A 84 -3.84 8.14 27.47
CA GLY A 84 -4.49 8.75 26.31
C GLY A 84 -3.77 8.56 24.97
N ARG A 85 -2.54 8.04 24.94
CA ARG A 85 -1.82 7.79 23.70
C ARG A 85 -2.08 6.37 23.18
N VAL A 86 -2.04 6.22 21.87
CA VAL A 86 -1.99 4.94 21.17
C VAL A 86 -0.54 4.50 21.14
N ARG A 87 -0.26 3.33 21.70
CA ARG A 87 1.05 2.68 21.64
C ARG A 87 0.99 1.54 20.65
N VAL A 88 1.99 1.44 19.79
CA VAL A 88 2.03 0.49 18.68
C VAL A 88 3.41 -0.13 18.62
N VAL A 89 3.47 -1.45 18.69
CA VAL A 89 4.64 -2.23 18.24
C VAL A 89 4.18 -2.98 17.01
N SER A 90 4.86 -2.82 15.89
CA SER A 90 4.50 -3.49 14.64
C SER A 90 5.75 -3.93 13.90
N THR A 91 5.67 -5.05 13.20
CA THR A 91 6.66 -5.47 12.21
C THR A 91 6.53 -4.59 10.96
N ASN A 92 6.73 -3.29 11.07
CA ASN A 92 6.55 -2.33 9.97
C ASN A 92 7.86 -1.59 9.70
N LYS A 93 8.36 -1.66 8.46
CA LYS A 93 9.65 -1.05 8.09
C LYS A 93 9.62 0.47 8.02
N ALA A 94 8.44 1.08 8.03
CA ALA A 94 8.24 2.51 7.84
C ALA A 94 7.42 3.10 9.01
N PRO A 95 7.97 3.15 10.24
CA PRO A 95 7.22 3.53 11.45
C PRO A 95 6.63 4.94 11.39
N PHE A 96 7.31 5.89 10.75
CA PHE A 96 6.77 7.25 10.57
C PHE A 96 5.59 7.28 9.62
N ASN A 97 5.67 6.50 8.53
CA ASN A 97 4.58 6.35 7.56
C ASN A 97 3.38 5.65 8.21
N LEU A 98 3.62 4.61 9.02
CA LEU A 98 2.58 3.96 9.83
C LEU A 98 1.89 4.97 10.76
N ARG A 99 2.66 5.77 11.50
CA ARG A 99 2.10 6.82 12.38
C ARG A 99 1.23 7.81 11.60
N ASP A 100 1.68 8.23 10.43
CA ASP A 100 0.98 9.19 9.58
C ASP A 100 -0.33 8.60 9.02
N GLN A 101 -0.28 7.35 8.56
CA GLN A 101 -1.46 6.61 8.11
C GLN A 101 -2.47 6.39 9.24
N MET A 102 -2.02 6.03 10.44
CA MET A 102 -2.89 5.88 11.60
C MET A 102 -3.52 7.20 12.03
N ALA A 103 -2.74 8.28 12.07
CA ALA A 103 -3.26 9.62 12.39
C ALA A 103 -4.38 10.03 11.43
N ALA A 104 -4.12 9.92 10.11
CA ALA A 104 -5.10 10.26 9.08
C ALA A 104 -6.35 9.37 9.12
N THR A 105 -6.16 8.05 9.29
CA THR A 105 -7.26 7.07 9.26
C THR A 105 -8.14 7.14 10.51
N LEU A 106 -7.52 7.32 11.68
CA LEU A 106 -8.22 7.29 12.98
C LEU A 106 -8.71 8.67 13.43
N GLY A 107 -8.41 9.74 12.68
CA GLY A 107 -8.75 11.12 13.06
C GLY A 107 -8.00 11.60 14.30
N LEU A 108 -6.76 11.14 14.48
CA LEU A 108 -5.92 11.49 15.64
C LEU A 108 -4.77 12.41 15.21
N THR A 109 -4.29 13.24 16.12
CA THR A 109 -3.04 13.97 15.91
C THR A 109 -1.85 13.03 16.06
N LYS A 110 -0.77 13.26 15.29
CA LYS A 110 0.40 12.36 15.26
C LYS A 110 1.07 12.20 16.64
N ASP A 111 1.03 13.21 17.50
CA ASP A 111 1.59 13.19 18.86
C ASP A 111 0.81 12.26 19.82
N ARG A 112 -0.41 11.86 19.45
CA ARG A 112 -1.20 10.88 20.18
C ARG A 112 -0.82 9.43 19.86
N ILE A 113 0.04 9.21 18.87
CA ILE A 113 0.44 7.88 18.41
C ILE A 113 1.94 7.72 18.57
N VAL A 114 2.34 6.70 19.33
CA VAL A 114 3.74 6.32 19.51
C VAL A 114 3.93 4.95 18.88
N VAL A 115 4.75 4.90 17.84
CA VAL A 115 5.15 3.66 17.16
C VAL A 115 6.55 3.30 17.65
N ASP A 116 6.64 2.24 18.45
CA ASP A 116 7.89 1.68 18.92
C ASP A 116 8.39 0.66 17.88
N ASN A 117 9.60 0.89 17.36
CA ASN A 117 10.19 0.05 16.34
C ASN A 117 11.14 -0.98 16.98
N GLY A 118 11.00 -2.24 16.59
CA GLY A 118 11.82 -3.35 17.03
C GLY A 118 12.69 -3.92 15.93
N THR A 119 13.35 -5.04 16.20
CA THR A 119 13.94 -5.88 15.16
C THR A 119 12.83 -6.56 14.36
N ILE A 120 12.97 -6.63 13.04
CA ILE A 120 12.00 -7.24 12.13
C ILE A 120 12.65 -8.44 11.47
N GLY A 121 12.02 -9.61 11.54
CA GLY A 121 12.52 -10.88 10.98
C GLY A 121 12.32 -10.99 9.47
N GLY A 122 12.76 -9.99 8.73
CA GLY A 122 12.63 -9.86 7.29
C GLY A 122 11.40 -9.04 6.86
N ASP A 123 11.60 -8.22 5.83
CA ASP A 123 10.57 -7.37 5.19
C ASP A 123 10.47 -7.69 3.69
N PHE A 124 11.60 -7.56 2.98
CA PHE A 124 11.73 -7.83 1.54
C PHE A 124 10.67 -7.08 0.69
N GLY A 125 10.33 -5.86 1.09
CA GLY A 125 9.31 -5.01 0.46
C GLY A 125 7.88 -5.21 0.97
N GLY A 126 7.63 -6.28 1.74
CA GLY A 126 6.28 -6.67 2.14
C GLY A 126 5.67 -5.89 3.28
N LYS A 127 6.45 -5.38 4.24
CA LYS A 127 6.03 -4.83 5.54
C LYS A 127 6.05 -3.29 5.61
N GLY A 128 5.84 -2.60 4.50
CA GLY A 128 5.73 -1.12 4.46
C GLY A 128 4.32 -0.57 4.59
N LEU A 129 3.31 -1.39 4.28
CA LEU A 129 1.89 -1.02 4.36
C LEU A 129 1.29 -1.49 5.68
N SER A 130 0.49 -0.62 6.30
CA SER A 130 -0.21 -0.89 7.56
C SER A 130 -1.56 -1.54 7.27
N THR A 131 -2.00 -2.48 8.10
CA THR A 131 -3.28 -3.17 7.90
C THR A 131 -3.91 -3.52 9.24
N ASP A 132 -3.20 -4.27 10.06
CA ASP A 132 -3.72 -4.80 11.33
C ASP A 132 -3.84 -3.71 12.41
N GLU A 133 -2.95 -2.72 12.38
CA GLU A 133 -2.85 -1.69 13.43
C GLU A 133 -4.13 -0.87 13.59
N PHE A 134 -4.89 -0.65 12.49
CA PHE A 134 -6.15 0.09 12.51
C PHE A 134 -7.24 -0.67 13.29
N VAL A 135 -7.39 -1.96 13.00
CA VAL A 135 -8.38 -2.81 13.67
C VAL A 135 -7.98 -3.03 15.12
N LEU A 136 -6.69 -3.27 15.40
CA LEU A 136 -6.17 -3.43 16.74
C LEU A 136 -6.41 -2.19 17.61
N TYR A 137 -6.30 -0.98 17.06
CA TYR A 137 -6.67 0.25 17.79
C TYR A 137 -8.13 0.23 18.26
N HIS A 138 -9.07 -0.11 17.37
CA HIS A 138 -10.49 -0.16 17.72
C HIS A 138 -10.80 -1.25 18.76
N LEU A 139 -10.15 -2.41 18.64
CA LEU A 139 -10.27 -3.50 19.62
C LEU A 139 -9.67 -3.12 20.97
N ALA A 140 -8.50 -2.48 21.00
CA ALA A 140 -7.88 -2.00 22.23
C ALA A 140 -8.74 -0.94 22.92
N LYS A 141 -9.36 -0.04 22.13
CA LYS A 141 -10.32 0.95 22.65
C LYS A 141 -11.58 0.30 23.22
N ALA A 142 -12.13 -0.69 22.54
CA ALA A 142 -13.35 -1.37 22.97
C ALA A 142 -13.13 -2.24 24.22
N THR A 143 -11.95 -2.87 24.34
CA THR A 143 -11.65 -3.80 25.42
C THR A 143 -10.93 -3.16 26.61
N GLY A 144 -10.30 -1.99 26.42
CA GLY A 144 -9.42 -1.37 27.41
C GLY A 144 -8.13 -2.18 27.67
N ARG A 145 -7.79 -3.13 26.79
CA ARG A 145 -6.66 -4.05 26.98
C ARG A 145 -5.71 -3.99 25.78
N PRO A 146 -4.44 -4.37 25.95
CA PRO A 146 -3.55 -4.61 24.81
C PRO A 146 -4.11 -5.72 23.91
N VAL A 147 -4.08 -5.50 22.60
CA VAL A 147 -4.54 -6.46 21.58
C VAL A 147 -3.40 -6.76 20.62
N ARG A 148 -3.25 -8.03 20.25
CA ARG A 148 -2.20 -8.53 19.36
C ARG A 148 -2.81 -9.23 18.16
N ALA A 149 -2.20 -9.05 16.99
CA ALA A 149 -2.30 -9.92 15.83
C ALA A 149 -0.94 -10.54 15.52
#